data_AF-A0A969QMN7-F1
#
_entry.id   AF-A0A969QMN7-F1
#
_cell.length_a   1.000
_cell.length_b   1.000
_cell.length_c   1.000
_cell.angle_alpha   90.00
_cell.angle_beta   90.00
_cell.angle_gamma   90.00
#
_symmetry.space_group_name_H-M   'P 1'
#
loop_
_entity.id
_entity.type
_entity.pdbx_description
1 polymer ?
#
loop_
_entity_poly.entity_id
_entity_poly.type
_entity_poly.pdbx_seq_one_letter_code
_entity_poly.pdbx_strand_id
1 'polypeptide(L)'
;MGEPKEMQAVEAIVVPSVQEQGQRVVFEEISGTDGGTSSQLTQLILQEIMTLADLRNFELSGMSLSIHQLDVQPGQMTLRATTIVEKIPQT
;
A
#
# COMPACT_ATOMS: atom_id res chain seq x y z
N MET A 1 -34.19 20.19 -9.35
CA MET A 1 -33.88 19.03 -8.49
C MET A 1 -32.82 18.22 -9.22
N GLY A 2 -31.58 18.20 -8.71
CA GLY A 2 -30.55 17.31 -9.25
C GLY A 2 -30.82 15.88 -8.76
N GLU A 3 -30.62 14.91 -9.63
CA GLU A 3 -30.74 13.48 -9.27
C GLU A 3 -29.74 13.16 -8.13
N PRO A 4 -30.12 12.32 -7.15
CA PRO A 4 -29.18 11.89 -6.12
C PRO A 4 -28.05 11.12 -6.81
N LYS A 5 -26.83 11.62 -6.68
CA LYS A 5 -25.62 10.93 -7.14
C LYS A 5 -25.48 9.67 -6.30
N GLU A 6 -25.79 8.50 -6.86
CA GLU A 6 -25.58 7.22 -6.18
C GLU A 6 -24.12 7.12 -5.72
N MET A 7 -23.91 7.04 -4.41
CA MET A 7 -22.60 6.73 -3.85
C MET A 7 -22.39 5.22 -4.00
N GLN A 8 -21.51 4.82 -4.91
CA GLN A 8 -21.06 3.44 -4.98
C GLN A 8 -20.11 3.17 -3.81
N ALA A 9 -20.56 2.33 -2.87
CA ALA A 9 -19.70 1.80 -1.83
C ALA A 9 -18.85 0.67 -2.42
N VAL A 10 -17.58 0.65 -2.05
CA VAL A 10 -16.64 -0.39 -2.42
C VAL A 10 -16.15 -1.05 -1.15
N GLU A 11 -16.27 -2.37 -1.11
CA GLU A 11 -15.75 -3.21 -0.02
C GLU A 11 -14.81 -4.26 -0.61
N ALA A 12 -13.65 -4.40 0.02
CA ALA A 12 -12.66 -5.40 -0.33
C ALA A 12 -11.98 -5.89 0.94
N ILE A 13 -11.72 -7.20 0.98
CA ILE A 13 -10.93 -7.84 2.04
C ILE A 13 -9.60 -8.25 1.42
N VAL A 14 -8.52 -7.77 2.00
CA VAL A 14 -7.16 -8.00 1.52
C VAL A 14 -6.25 -8.47 2.65
N VAL A 15 -5.26 -9.31 2.33
CA VAL A 15 -4.13 -9.60 3.22
C VAL A 15 -2.91 -8.83 2.74
N PRO A 16 -2.39 -7.88 3.53
CA PRO A 16 -1.12 -7.26 3.21
C PRO A 16 0.03 -8.23 3.49
N SER A 17 1.03 -8.25 2.60
CA SER A 17 2.26 -9.01 2.79
C SER A 17 3.46 -8.18 2.36
N VAL A 18 4.60 -8.45 2.99
CA VAL A 18 5.87 -7.78 2.67
C VAL A 18 6.59 -8.58 1.58
N GLN A 19 6.99 -7.90 0.51
CA GLN A 19 7.70 -8.48 -0.63
C GLN A 19 8.95 -7.67 -0.99
N GLU A 20 9.67 -8.10 -2.04
CA GLU A 20 10.85 -7.43 -2.57
C GLU A 20 11.89 -7.17 -1.48
N GLN A 21 12.24 -8.22 -0.72
CA GLN A 21 13.24 -8.17 0.36
C GLN A 21 12.94 -7.10 1.43
N GLY A 22 11.65 -6.87 1.70
CA GLY A 22 11.22 -5.89 2.70
C GLY A 22 10.90 -4.52 2.13
N GLN A 23 11.04 -4.28 0.83
CA GLN A 23 10.91 -2.93 0.29
C GLN A 23 9.46 -2.54 -0.04
N ARG A 24 8.56 -3.53 -0.17
CA ARG A 24 7.17 -3.29 -0.60
C ARG A 24 6.15 -4.00 0.26
N VAL A 25 5.00 -3.37 0.42
CA VAL A 25 3.76 -4.05 0.82
C VAL A 25 2.91 -4.31 -0.41
N VAL A 26 2.43 -5.54 -0.55
CA VAL A 26 1.42 -5.92 -1.57
C VAL A 26 0.16 -6.41 -0.88
N PHE A 27 -0.98 -6.29 -1.56
CA PHE A 27 -2.27 -6.76 -1.06
C PHE A 27 -2.74 -7.94 -1.88
N GLU A 28 -2.93 -9.08 -1.23
CA GLU A 28 -3.63 -10.21 -1.83
C GLU A 28 -5.14 -10.04 -1.57
N GLU A 29 -5.93 -9.88 -2.63
CA GLU A 29 -7.39 -9.76 -2.53
C GLU A 29 -8.01 -11.13 -2.23
N ILE A 30 -8.69 -11.23 -1.08
CA ILE A 30 -9.37 -12.44 -0.61
C ILE A 30 -10.80 -12.47 -1.14
N SER A 31 -11.46 -11.31 -1.16
CA SER A 31 -12.83 -11.15 -1.63
C SER A 31 -13.11 -9.68 -1.95
N GLY A 32 -13.88 -9.43 -3.00
CA GLY A 32 -14.31 -8.11 -3.43
C GLY A 32 -15.56 -8.19 -4.29
N THR A 33 -16.18 -7.05 -4.60
CA THR A 33 -17.43 -6.99 -5.38
C THR A 33 -17.25 -7.59 -6.77
N ASP A 34 -18.10 -8.56 -7.08
CA ASP A 34 -18.16 -9.32 -8.32
C ASP A 34 -18.12 -8.40 -9.56
N GLY A 35 -17.07 -8.52 -10.38
CA GLY A 35 -16.88 -7.96 -11.71
C GLY A 35 -17.68 -6.71 -12.12
N GLY A 36 -17.00 -5.57 -12.24
CA GLY A 36 -17.59 -4.32 -12.73
C GLY A 36 -16.73 -3.09 -12.42
N THR A 37 -17.28 -1.88 -12.56
CA THR A 37 -16.60 -0.62 -12.24
C THR A 37 -16.10 -0.56 -10.79
N SER A 38 -16.81 -1.19 -9.84
CA SER A 38 -16.38 -1.29 -8.44
C SER A 38 -15.08 -2.08 -8.28
N SER A 39 -14.89 -3.16 -9.02
CA SER A 39 -13.64 -3.94 -9.00
C SER A 39 -12.46 -3.14 -9.57
N GLN A 40 -12.69 -2.39 -10.65
CA GLN A 40 -11.65 -1.49 -11.20
C GLN A 40 -11.28 -0.38 -10.20
N LEU A 41 -12.27 0.20 -9.51
CA LEU A 41 -12.03 1.21 -8.49
C LEU A 41 -11.27 0.64 -7.28
N THR A 42 -11.62 -0.56 -6.81
CA THR A 42 -10.85 -1.28 -5.78
C THR A 42 -9.39 -1.42 -6.18
N GLN A 43 -9.13 -1.89 -7.40
CA GLN A 43 -7.76 -2.11 -7.88
C GLN A 43 -6.96 -0.81 -7.93
N LEU A 44 -7.56 0.29 -8.40
CA LEU A 44 -6.91 1.61 -8.41
C LEU A 44 -6.58 2.09 -7.00
N ILE A 45 -7.51 1.94 -6.04
CA ILE A 45 -7.28 2.31 -4.64
C ILE A 45 -6.13 1.48 -4.05
N LEU A 46 -6.15 0.15 -4.24
CA LEU A 46 -5.09 -0.72 -3.76
C LEU A 46 -3.73 -0.39 -4.40
N GLN A 47 -3.71 -0.04 -5.69
CA GLN A 47 -2.49 0.36 -6.39
C GLN A 47 -1.88 1.65 -5.82
N GLU A 48 -2.69 2.64 -5.50
CA GLU A 48 -2.21 3.86 -4.86
C GLU A 48 -1.68 3.60 -3.46
N ILE A 49 -2.37 2.76 -2.67
CA ILE A 49 -1.88 2.35 -1.35
C ILE A 49 -0.55 1.60 -1.46
N MET A 50 -0.38 0.70 -2.43
CA MET A 50 0.88 -0.02 -2.67
C MET A 50 2.02 0.94 -3.06
N THR A 51 1.71 2.00 -3.80
CA THR A 51 2.69 3.03 -4.17
C THR A 51 3.15 3.81 -2.94
N LEU A 52 2.21 4.17 -2.04
CA LEU A 52 2.53 4.83 -0.78
C LEU A 52 3.32 3.92 0.18
N ALA A 53 3.09 2.61 0.13
CA ALA A 53 3.74 1.60 0.96
C ALA A 53 5.01 0.98 0.33
N ASP A 54 5.56 1.59 -0.73
CA ASP A 54 6.82 1.21 -1.36
C ASP A 54 7.97 2.05 -0.80
N LEU A 55 8.83 1.45 0.02
CA LEU A 55 9.92 2.15 0.71
C LEU A 55 10.98 2.70 -0.25
N ARG A 56 11.05 2.20 -1.48
CA ARG A 56 11.98 2.70 -2.50
C ARG A 56 11.66 4.13 -2.94
N ASN A 57 10.41 4.57 -2.73
CA ASN A 57 10.01 5.96 -2.93
C ASN A 57 10.59 6.92 -1.87
N PHE A 58 11.18 6.38 -0.81
CA PHE A 58 11.77 7.12 0.31
C PHE A 58 13.29 6.91 0.43
N GLU A 59 13.89 6.12 -0.48
CA GLU A 59 15.33 5.90 -0.50
C GLU A 59 16.05 7.13 -1.06
N LEU A 60 17.15 7.50 -0.39
CA LEU A 60 18.10 8.50 -0.87
C LEU A 60 19.36 7.80 -1.39
N SER A 61 20.14 8.47 -2.22
CA SER A 61 21.40 7.90 -2.73
C SER A 61 22.31 7.46 -1.58
N GLY A 62 22.66 6.17 -1.57
CA GLY A 62 23.49 5.56 -0.52
C GLY A 62 22.70 5.08 0.70
N MET A 63 21.37 5.10 0.66
CA MET A 63 20.49 4.54 1.68
C MET A 63 19.62 3.43 1.08
N SER A 64 19.42 2.36 1.83
CA SER A 64 18.38 1.38 1.51
C SER A 64 17.50 1.08 2.71
N LEU A 65 16.20 0.95 2.47
CA LEU A 65 15.16 0.75 3.46
C LEU A 65 14.54 -0.64 3.32
N SER A 66 14.34 -1.34 4.45
CA SER A 66 13.68 -2.65 4.46
C SER A 66 12.73 -2.77 5.65
N ILE A 67 11.48 -3.12 5.37
CA ILE A 67 10.42 -3.48 6.33
C ILE A 67 10.81 -4.80 6.98
N HIS A 68 10.96 -4.79 8.31
CA HIS A 68 11.14 -6.00 9.10
C HIS A 68 9.89 -6.36 9.92
N GLN A 69 8.95 -5.43 10.07
CA GLN A 69 7.67 -5.69 10.74
C GLN A 69 6.53 -4.90 10.08
N LEU A 70 5.44 -5.62 9.83
CA LEU A 70 4.15 -5.09 9.40
C LEU A 70 3.13 -5.42 10.50
N ASP A 71 2.47 -4.40 11.05
CA ASP A 71 1.40 -4.54 12.02
C ASP A 71 0.12 -3.90 11.48
N VAL A 72 -0.97 -4.65 11.49
CA VAL A 72 -2.25 -4.29 10.90
C VAL A 72 -3.31 -4.33 11.99
N GLN A 73 -3.88 -3.17 12.28
CA GLN A 73 -4.94 -2.98 13.26
C GLN A 73 -6.15 -2.34 12.57
N PRO A 74 -7.36 -2.42 13.13
CA PRO A 74 -8.52 -1.72 12.59
C PRO A 74 -8.23 -0.23 12.38
N GLY A 75 -8.29 0.24 11.14
CA GLY A 75 -8.03 1.63 10.76
C GLY A 75 -6.56 2.07 10.74
N GLN A 76 -5.59 1.17 10.98
CA GLN A 76 -4.17 1.52 11.02
C GLN A 76 -3.27 0.41 10.47
N MET A 77 -2.32 0.79 9.63
CA MET A 77 -1.19 -0.06 9.23
C MET A 77 0.11 0.60 9.66
N THR A 78 0.95 -0.12 10.40
CA THR A 78 2.26 0.36 10.86
C THR A 78 3.37 -0.46 10.19
N LEU A 79 4.24 0.23 9.46
CA LEU A 79 5.44 -0.34 8.85
C LEU A 79 6.66 0.06 9.69
N ARG A 80 7.40 -0.93 10.20
CA ARG A 80 8.70 -0.69 10.84
C ARG A 80 9.80 -1.11 9.90
N ALA A 81 10.66 -0.15 9.58
CA ALA A 81 11.76 -0.34 8.64
C ALA A 81 13.10 -0.15 9.32
N THR A 82 14.12 -0.76 8.74
CA THR A 82 15.53 -0.53 9.07
C THR A 82 16.19 0.11 7.84
N THR A 83 17.14 1.01 8.10
CA THR A 83 17.93 1.65 7.04
C THR A 83 19.37 1.17 7.11
N ILE A 84 19.94 0.85 5.95
CA ILE A 84 21.39 0.71 5.76
C ILE A 84 21.88 1.99 5.07
N VAL A 85 22.92 2.62 5.62
CA VAL A 85 23.52 3.84 5.07
C VAL A 85 24.96 3.52 4.67
N GLU A 86 25.21 3.40 3.37
CA GLU A 86 26.56 3.22 2.81
C GLU A 86 27.24 4.57 2.56
N LYS A 87 26.45 5.59 2.24
CA LYS A 87 26.91 6.97 2.05
C LYS A 87 25.87 7.90 2.63
N ILE A 88 26.33 8.83 3.48
CA ILE A 88 25.45 9.88 3.99
C ILE A 88 25.06 10.78 2.80
N PRO A 89 23.76 10.95 2.50
CA PRO A 89 23.31 11.84 1.45
C PRO A 89 23.84 13.25 1.70
N GLN A 90 24.38 13.87 0.65
CA GLN A 90 24.74 15.28 0.69
C GLN A 90 23.51 16.07 0.22
N THR A 91 23.04 16.97 1.08
CA THR A 91 21.97 17.93 0.79
C THR A 91 22.42 18.98 -0.21
#